data_AF-A0A8B7S3C6-F1
#
_entry.id   AF-A0A8B7S3C6-F1
#
_cell.length_a   1.000
_cell.length_b   1.000
_cell.length_c   1.000
_cell.angle_alpha   90.00
_cell.angle_beta   90.00
_cell.angle_gamma   90.00
#
_symmetry.space_group_name_H-M   'P 1'
#
loop_
_entity.id
_entity.type
_entity.pdbx_description
1 polymer ?
#
loop_
_entity_poly.entity_id
_entity_poly.type
_entity_poly.pdbx_seq_one_letter_code
_entity_poly.pdbx_strand_id
1 'polypeptide(L)'
;MLRKSKLLIFKYFLTLINGAFLVLGLLLMGFVAWLLLDRNNFITAVDENNHLIVYIFRIFIGTGSAVVLLCLLGYLGIHSEIRCLLILYAVLLMCAFGVQVILSALIFIKKEELQCCGQHNYTDWIKNKNKENSEQVPCSCTNSTLKKWFCDEPLNATYLEGCENKINTWYQVNALTLIGINVGLLVTEVLQTSLTVSFYRHIKNRIYAEM
;
A
#
# COMPACT_ATOMS: atom_id res chain seq x y z
N MET A 1 -4.45 -42.98 4.09
CA MET A 1 -5.56 -42.15 4.62
C MET A 1 -5.08 -40.76 5.04
N LEU A 2 -4.12 -40.64 5.98
CA LEU A 2 -3.61 -39.36 6.51
C LEU A 2 -3.10 -38.34 5.46
N ARG A 3 -2.45 -38.80 4.39
CA ARG A 3 -1.91 -37.95 3.30
C ARG A 3 -3.02 -37.27 2.47
N LYS A 4 -4.14 -37.95 2.24
CA LYS A 4 -5.30 -37.36 1.53
C LYS A 4 -5.98 -36.30 2.40
N SER A 5 -6.14 -36.57 3.70
CA SER A 5 -6.71 -35.61 4.66
C SER A 5 -5.91 -34.32 4.74
N LYS A 6 -4.57 -34.39 4.83
CA LYS A 6 -3.70 -33.20 4.85
C LYS A 6 -3.81 -32.34 3.59
N LEU A 7 -3.88 -32.95 2.41
CA LEU A 7 -4.05 -32.22 1.16
C LEU A 7 -5.40 -31.46 1.11
N LEU A 8 -6.48 -32.11 1.54
CA LEU A 8 -7.81 -31.49 1.60
C LEU A 8 -7.82 -30.27 2.52
N ILE A 9 -7.12 -30.35 3.67
CA ILE A 9 -6.98 -29.22 4.59
C ILE A 9 -6.26 -28.04 3.91
N PHE A 10 -5.12 -28.28 3.25
CA PHE A 10 -4.40 -27.22 2.54
C PHE A 10 -5.25 -26.59 1.42
N LYS A 11 -5.93 -27.41 0.60
CA LYS A 11 -6.84 -26.91 -0.44
C LYS A 11 -7.93 -26.04 0.15
N TYR A 12 -8.57 -26.50 1.23
CA TYR A 12 -9.66 -25.78 1.88
C TYR A 12 -9.21 -24.38 2.35
N PHE A 13 -8.13 -24.30 3.13
CA PHE A 13 -7.63 -23.00 3.63
C PHE A 13 -7.19 -22.07 2.50
N LEU A 14 -6.44 -22.57 1.52
CA LEU A 14 -6.01 -21.77 0.38
C LEU A 14 -7.19 -21.27 -0.47
N THR A 15 -8.22 -22.10 -0.65
CA THR A 15 -9.44 -21.73 -1.38
C THR A 15 -10.27 -20.71 -0.61
N LEU A 16 -10.39 -20.89 0.71
CA LEU A 16 -11.13 -19.98 1.59
C LEU A 16 -10.51 -18.57 1.58
N ILE A 17 -9.20 -18.47 1.75
CA ILE A 17 -8.48 -17.18 1.76
C ILE A 17 -8.58 -16.50 0.39
N ASN A 18 -8.28 -17.21 -0.70
CA ASN A 18 -8.40 -16.66 -2.05
C ASN A 18 -9.83 -16.26 -2.41
N GLY A 19 -10.83 -17.05 -1.99
CA GLY A 19 -12.24 -16.74 -2.21
C GLY A 19 -12.67 -15.47 -1.47
N ALA A 20 -12.24 -15.29 -0.23
CA ALA A 20 -12.51 -14.06 0.54
C ALA A 20 -11.91 -12.82 -0.14
N PHE A 21 -10.64 -12.86 -0.55
CA PHE A 21 -10.00 -11.76 -1.26
C PHE A 21 -10.62 -11.49 -2.64
N LEU A 22 -11.07 -12.53 -3.35
CA LEU A 22 -11.78 -12.38 -4.62
C LEU A 22 -13.09 -11.60 -4.43
N VAL A 23 -13.91 -11.99 -3.44
CA VAL A 23 -15.18 -11.31 -3.14
C VAL A 23 -14.93 -9.88 -2.70
N LEU A 24 -14.00 -9.65 -1.77
CA LEU A 24 -13.64 -8.30 -1.33
C LEU A 24 -13.13 -7.43 -2.49
N GLY A 25 -12.30 -7.99 -3.37
CA GLY A 25 -11.77 -7.28 -4.54
C GLY A 25 -12.86 -6.89 -5.55
N LEU A 26 -13.81 -7.79 -5.83
CA LEU A 26 -14.95 -7.51 -6.71
C LEU A 26 -15.90 -6.46 -6.11
N LEU A 27 -16.18 -6.53 -4.81
CA LEU A 27 -17.01 -5.54 -4.11
C LEU A 27 -16.37 -4.15 -4.14
N LEU A 28 -15.07 -4.07 -3.82
CA LEU A 28 -14.31 -2.81 -3.87
C LEU A 28 -14.26 -2.24 -5.29
N MET A 29 -13.93 -3.06 -6.28
CA MET A 29 -13.87 -2.63 -7.68
C MET A 29 -15.23 -2.16 -8.18
N GLY A 30 -16.30 -2.91 -7.89
CA GLY A 30 -17.67 -2.56 -8.28
C GLY A 30 -18.11 -1.24 -7.65
N PHE A 31 -17.82 -1.03 -6.37
CA PHE A 31 -18.10 0.21 -5.67
C PHE A 31 -17.33 1.41 -6.26
N VAL A 32 -16.02 1.27 -6.49
CA VAL A 32 -15.20 2.35 -7.08
C VAL A 32 -15.59 2.64 -8.53
N ALA A 33 -15.91 1.62 -9.32
CA ALA A 33 -16.40 1.77 -10.68
C ALA A 33 -17.76 2.46 -10.72
N TRP A 34 -18.68 2.12 -9.81
CA TRP A 34 -19.95 2.83 -9.65
C TRP A 34 -19.68 4.32 -9.40
N LEU A 35 -18.85 4.67 -8.41
CA LEU A 35 -18.55 6.06 -8.07
C LEU A 35 -17.99 6.86 -9.27
N LEU A 36 -17.18 6.23 -10.12
CA LEU A 36 -16.66 6.87 -11.34
C LEU A 36 -17.70 6.98 -12.47
N LEU A 37 -18.62 6.02 -12.57
CA LEU A 37 -19.67 5.98 -13.59
C LEU A 37 -20.89 6.83 -13.24
N ASP A 38 -21.08 7.19 -11.95
CA ASP A 38 -22.06 8.18 -11.48
C ASP A 38 -21.62 9.62 -11.84
N ARG A 39 -21.29 9.78 -13.13
CA ARG A 39 -20.64 10.91 -13.78
C ARG A 39 -21.45 12.20 -13.68
N ASN A 40 -22.77 12.13 -13.47
CA ASN A 40 -23.65 13.30 -13.55
C ASN A 40 -23.73 14.10 -12.25
N ASN A 41 -23.44 13.51 -11.09
CA ASN A 41 -23.53 14.17 -9.78
C ASN A 41 -22.18 14.28 -9.07
N PHE A 42 -21.31 13.27 -9.15
CA PHE A 42 -20.09 13.21 -8.34
C PHE A 42 -18.85 13.77 -9.03
N ILE A 43 -18.62 13.44 -10.31
CA ILE A 43 -17.45 13.94 -11.07
C ILE A 43 -17.54 15.46 -11.20
N THR A 44 -18.71 16.02 -11.53
CA THR A 44 -18.93 17.47 -11.64
C THR A 44 -18.71 18.23 -10.32
N ALA A 45 -18.88 17.57 -9.16
CA ALA A 45 -18.61 18.15 -7.84
C ALA A 45 -17.11 18.11 -7.46
N VAL A 46 -16.31 17.31 -8.16
CA VAL A 46 -14.86 17.14 -7.93
C VAL A 46 -14.01 17.90 -8.98
N ASP A 47 -14.61 18.25 -10.12
CA ASP A 47 -13.96 18.71 -11.35
C ASP A 47 -13.74 20.23 -11.50
N GLU A 48 -13.36 20.92 -10.42
CA GLU A 48 -12.77 22.26 -10.62
C GLU A 48 -11.25 22.31 -10.47
N ASN A 49 -10.57 21.43 -9.71
CA ASN A 49 -9.09 21.47 -9.61
C ASN A 49 -8.36 20.17 -9.18
N ASN A 50 -9.05 19.08 -8.85
CA ASN A 50 -8.42 17.94 -8.15
C ASN A 50 -8.13 16.72 -9.04
N HIS A 51 -7.18 16.85 -9.97
CA HIS A 51 -6.61 15.73 -10.75
C HIS A 51 -6.14 14.54 -9.87
N LEU A 52 -5.74 14.84 -8.62
CA LEU A 52 -5.30 13.87 -7.63
C LEU A 52 -6.39 12.86 -7.25
N ILE A 53 -7.65 13.28 -7.12
CA ILE A 53 -8.76 12.40 -6.71
C ILE A 53 -9.06 11.37 -7.81
N VAL A 54 -9.10 11.80 -9.07
CA VAL A 54 -9.29 10.89 -10.22
C VAL A 54 -8.14 9.89 -10.32
N TYR A 55 -6.90 10.32 -10.06
CA TYR A 55 -5.74 9.43 -10.05
C TYR A 55 -5.84 8.36 -8.96
N ILE A 56 -6.27 8.74 -7.74
CA ILE A 56 -6.51 7.81 -6.64
C ILE A 56 -7.51 6.72 -7.05
N PHE A 57 -8.67 7.09 -7.59
CA PHE A 57 -9.67 6.09 -8.01
C PHE A 57 -9.16 5.14 -9.10
N ARG A 58 -8.33 5.62 -10.04
CA ARG A 58 -7.68 4.75 -11.04
C ARG A 58 -6.72 3.74 -10.42
N ILE A 59 -5.95 4.14 -9.40
CA ILE A 59 -5.08 3.21 -8.65
C ILE A 59 -5.92 2.14 -7.94
N PHE A 60 -7.03 2.52 -7.30
CA PHE A 60 -7.93 1.56 -6.64
C PHE A 60 -8.52 0.53 -7.61
N ILE A 61 -8.93 0.96 -8.81
CA ILE A 61 -9.40 0.03 -9.86
C ILE A 61 -8.28 -0.90 -10.33
N GLY A 62 -7.09 -0.36 -10.59
CA GLY A 62 -5.95 -1.15 -11.06
C GLY A 62 -5.51 -2.20 -10.04
N THR A 63 -5.35 -1.80 -8.78
CA THR A 63 -4.99 -2.70 -7.68
C THR A 63 -6.08 -3.75 -7.41
N GLY A 64 -7.35 -3.36 -7.37
CA GLY A 64 -8.47 -4.30 -7.25
C GLY A 64 -8.51 -5.34 -8.37
N SER A 65 -8.23 -4.92 -9.61
CA SER A 65 -8.17 -5.82 -10.78
C SER A 65 -7.03 -6.80 -10.68
N ALA A 66 -5.84 -6.34 -10.28
CA ALA A 66 -4.70 -7.20 -10.04
C ALA A 66 -5.00 -8.25 -8.96
N VAL A 67 -5.62 -7.85 -7.84
CA VAL A 67 -6.01 -8.78 -6.75
C VAL A 67 -7.00 -9.84 -7.26
N VAL A 68 -8.03 -9.43 -8.01
CA VAL A 68 -9.01 -10.37 -8.59
C VAL A 68 -8.31 -11.38 -9.52
N LEU A 69 -7.44 -10.92 -10.43
CA LEU A 69 -6.69 -11.80 -11.32
C LEU A 69 -5.77 -12.76 -10.56
N LEU A 70 -5.06 -12.28 -9.54
CA LEU A 70 -4.21 -13.11 -8.69
C LEU A 70 -5.01 -14.19 -7.97
N CYS A 71 -6.20 -13.84 -7.43
CA CYS A 71 -7.07 -14.79 -6.76
C CYS A 71 -7.64 -15.84 -7.72
N LEU A 72 -8.00 -15.46 -8.95
CA LEU A 72 -8.46 -16.40 -9.99
C LEU A 72 -7.34 -17.38 -10.39
N LEU A 73 -6.12 -16.88 -10.60
CA LEU A 73 -4.95 -17.72 -10.87
C LEU A 73 -4.68 -18.69 -9.72
N GLY A 74 -4.76 -18.21 -8.47
CA GLY A 74 -4.64 -19.04 -7.27
C GLY A 74 -5.71 -20.14 -7.22
N TYR A 75 -6.98 -19.78 -7.41
CA TYR A 75 -8.11 -20.71 -7.42
C TYR A 75 -7.94 -21.81 -8.48
N LEU A 76 -7.61 -21.42 -9.72
CA LEU A 76 -7.32 -22.35 -10.82
C LEU A 76 -6.10 -23.23 -10.52
N GLY A 77 -5.04 -22.68 -9.93
CA GLY A 77 -3.83 -23.43 -9.55
C GLY A 77 -4.11 -24.52 -8.50
N ILE A 78 -4.96 -24.21 -7.53
CA ILE A 78 -5.34 -25.13 -6.44
C ILE A 78 -6.27 -26.23 -6.96
N HIS A 79 -7.30 -25.85 -7.73
CA HIS A 79 -8.31 -26.81 -8.18
C HIS A 79 -7.81 -27.70 -9.30
N SER A 80 -7.09 -27.14 -10.27
CA SER A 80 -6.55 -27.89 -11.41
C SER A 80 -5.27 -28.67 -11.06
N GLU A 81 -4.72 -28.50 -9.86
CA GLU A 81 -3.46 -29.11 -9.40
C GLU A 81 -2.25 -28.85 -10.35
N ILE A 82 -2.30 -27.76 -11.14
CA ILE A 82 -1.28 -27.42 -12.15
C ILE A 82 -0.07 -26.78 -11.48
N ARG A 83 1.04 -27.50 -11.46
CA ARG A 83 2.32 -27.09 -10.84
C ARG A 83 2.85 -25.73 -11.34
N CYS A 84 2.80 -25.48 -12.66
CA CYS A 84 3.28 -24.23 -13.24
C CYS A 84 2.46 -23.03 -12.75
N LEU A 85 1.13 -23.19 -12.66
CA LEU A 85 0.22 -22.15 -12.21
C LEU A 85 0.41 -21.82 -10.71
N LEU A 86 0.67 -22.84 -9.90
CA LEU A 86 1.03 -22.67 -8.47
C LEU A 86 2.37 -21.94 -8.29
N ILE A 87 3.37 -22.22 -9.14
CA ILE A 87 4.66 -21.51 -9.12
C ILE A 87 4.46 -20.06 -9.54
N LEU A 88 3.74 -19.81 -10.64
CA LEU A 88 3.43 -18.47 -11.11
C LEU A 88 2.71 -17.66 -10.02
N TYR A 89 1.70 -18.26 -9.39
CA TYR A 89 0.96 -17.65 -8.29
C TYR A 89 1.87 -17.30 -7.11
N ALA A 90 2.75 -18.21 -6.69
CA ALA A 90 3.71 -17.94 -5.60
C ALA A 90 4.70 -16.83 -5.96
N VAL A 91 5.21 -16.79 -7.19
CA VAL A 91 6.11 -15.73 -7.66
C VAL A 91 5.40 -14.38 -7.65
N LEU A 92 4.16 -14.31 -8.15
CA LEU A 92 3.39 -13.08 -8.17
C LEU A 92 3.07 -12.55 -6.76
N LEU A 93 2.76 -13.44 -5.80
CA LEU A 93 2.62 -13.06 -4.39
C LEU A 93 3.92 -12.49 -3.81
N MET A 94 5.07 -13.09 -4.11
CA MET A 94 6.36 -12.56 -3.66
C MET A 94 6.70 -11.21 -4.30
N CYS A 95 6.32 -10.99 -5.56
CA CYS A 95 6.44 -9.68 -6.20
C CYS A 95 5.55 -8.64 -5.52
N ALA A 96 4.31 -8.99 -5.17
CA ALA A 96 3.39 -8.10 -4.45
C ALA A 96 3.95 -7.69 -3.07
N PHE A 97 4.45 -8.66 -2.30
CA PHE A 97 5.15 -8.42 -1.04
C PHE A 97 6.32 -7.45 -1.20
N GLY A 98 7.17 -7.67 -2.22
CA GLY A 98 8.30 -6.79 -2.52
C GLY A 98 7.87 -5.36 -2.84
N VAL A 99 6.84 -5.20 -3.70
CA VAL A 99 6.28 -3.89 -4.05
C VAL A 99 5.71 -3.20 -2.81
N GLN A 100 4.99 -3.93 -1.95
CA GLN A 100 4.41 -3.39 -0.72
C GLN A 100 5.49 -2.88 0.23
N VAL A 101 6.57 -3.65 0.44
CA VAL A 101 7.70 -3.27 1.30
C VAL A 101 8.41 -2.02 0.75
N ILE A 102 8.71 -2.00 -0.55
CA ILE A 102 9.39 -0.87 -1.20
C ILE A 102 8.52 0.38 -1.12
N LEU A 103 7.23 0.29 -1.46
CA LEU A 103 6.30 1.42 -1.41
C LEU A 103 6.15 1.95 0.03
N SER A 104 6.02 1.05 1.01
CA SER A 104 5.93 1.44 2.43
C SER A 104 7.19 2.17 2.90
N ALA A 105 8.38 1.70 2.51
CA ALA A 105 9.64 2.35 2.83
C ALA A 105 9.75 3.73 2.15
N LEU A 106 9.39 3.84 0.86
CA LEU A 106 9.39 5.10 0.13
C LEU A 106 8.44 6.13 0.75
N ILE A 107 7.22 5.72 1.10
CA ILE A 107 6.25 6.58 1.78
C ILE A 107 6.80 7.04 3.13
N PHE A 108 7.40 6.12 3.91
CA PHE A 108 7.97 6.45 5.21
C PHE A 108 9.08 7.50 5.11
N ILE A 109 9.97 7.37 4.12
CA ILE A 109 11.07 8.33 3.89
C ILE A 109 10.53 9.68 3.39
N LYS A 110 9.48 9.69 2.56
CA LYS A 110 8.89 10.91 2.00
C LYS A 110 7.89 11.63 2.90
N LYS A 111 7.76 11.24 4.16
CA LYS A 111 6.93 11.95 5.16
C LYS A 111 7.44 13.35 5.51
N GLU A 112 8.54 13.85 4.96
CA GLU A 112 9.05 15.20 5.26
C GLU A 112 8.33 16.32 4.51
N GLU A 113 7.47 16.01 3.53
CA GLU A 113 6.63 16.99 2.79
C GLU A 113 5.39 17.42 3.62
N LEU A 114 5.44 17.34 4.95
CA LEU A 114 4.40 17.89 5.81
C LEU A 114 4.57 19.40 5.91
N GLN A 115 3.45 20.13 5.90
CA GLN A 115 3.37 21.58 6.06
C GLN A 115 3.77 22.02 7.49
N CYS A 116 5.01 21.79 7.88
CA CYS A 116 5.59 22.06 9.19
C CYS A 116 7.00 22.65 9.02
N CYS A 117 7.56 23.25 10.06
CA CYS A 117 8.92 23.76 10.03
C CYS A 117 9.67 23.49 11.33
N GLY A 118 10.89 22.98 11.21
CA GLY A 118 11.73 22.61 12.34
C GLY A 118 11.22 21.37 13.07
N GLN A 119 11.99 20.88 14.04
CA GLN A 119 11.59 19.71 14.81
C GLN A 119 10.43 20.08 15.75
N HIS A 120 10.62 21.12 16.56
CA HIS A 120 9.64 21.62 17.53
C HIS A 120 8.92 22.86 17.01
N ASN A 121 9.63 23.73 16.27
CA ASN A 121 9.10 24.96 15.69
C ASN A 121 10.10 25.55 14.66
N TYR A 122 9.67 26.50 13.83
CA TYR A 122 10.52 27.24 12.88
C TYR A 122 11.77 27.86 13.55
N THR A 123 11.68 28.18 14.84
CA THR A 123 12.78 28.75 15.63
C THR A 123 14.01 27.85 15.70
N ASP A 124 13.87 26.54 15.50
CA ASP A 124 14.99 25.60 15.46
C ASP A 124 16.02 25.99 14.40
N TRP A 125 15.55 26.61 13.32
CA TRP A 125 16.42 27.07 12.26
C TRP A 125 17.18 28.35 12.63
N ILE A 126 16.69 29.19 13.53
CA ILE A 126 17.31 30.50 13.87
C ILE A 126 18.77 30.34 14.33
N LYS A 127 19.10 29.20 14.97
CA LYS A 127 20.45 28.89 15.48
C LYS A 127 21.42 28.34 14.42
N ASN A 128 20.96 28.14 13.18
CA ASN A 128 21.78 27.58 12.11
C ASN A 128 22.78 28.62 11.57
N LYS A 129 24.08 28.30 11.63
CA LYS A 129 25.19 29.18 11.18
C LYS A 129 25.39 29.19 9.67
N ASN A 130 24.76 28.29 8.92
CA ASN A 130 24.89 28.17 7.46
C ASN A 130 23.96 29.13 6.69
N LYS A 131 23.29 30.05 7.39
CA LYS A 131 22.38 31.03 6.80
C LYS A 131 23.08 32.36 6.63
N GLU A 132 22.69 33.11 5.61
CA GLU A 132 23.17 34.49 5.44
C GLU A 132 22.46 35.43 6.43
N ASN A 133 21.18 35.18 6.71
CA ASN A 133 20.37 35.95 7.65
C ASN A 133 19.70 35.06 8.70
N SER A 134 19.58 35.55 9.93
CA SER A 134 18.92 34.82 11.03
C SER A 134 17.45 34.50 10.76
N GLU A 135 16.82 35.24 9.83
CA GLU A 135 15.41 35.13 9.44
C GLU A 135 15.15 34.10 8.33
N GLN A 136 16.18 33.60 7.63
CA GLN A 136 15.99 32.59 6.58
C GLN A 136 15.43 31.29 7.14
N VAL A 137 14.61 30.56 6.40
CA VAL A 137 14.19 29.18 6.74
C VAL A 137 14.36 28.28 5.52
N PRO A 138 14.41 26.94 5.67
CA PRO A 138 14.38 26.07 4.52
C PRO A 138 13.15 26.34 3.66
N CYS A 139 13.28 26.32 2.34
CA CYS A 139 12.14 26.59 1.44
C CYS A 139 11.01 25.55 1.59
N SER A 140 11.29 24.36 2.13
CA SER A 140 10.26 23.37 2.50
C SER A 140 9.35 23.83 3.64
N CYS A 141 9.77 24.82 4.43
CA CYS A 141 8.97 25.41 5.49
C CYS A 141 7.93 26.43 5.00
N THR A 142 7.89 26.73 3.70
CA THR A 142 7.01 27.73 3.09
C THR A 142 6.29 27.11 1.89
N ASN A 143 5.22 27.74 1.41
CA ASN A 143 4.55 27.32 0.17
C ASN A 143 5.27 27.89 -1.07
N SER A 144 6.60 27.78 -1.10
CA SER A 144 7.45 28.38 -2.13
C SER A 144 7.82 27.36 -3.18
N THR A 145 7.68 27.72 -4.45
CA THR A 145 8.15 26.92 -5.60
C THR A 145 9.63 27.12 -5.92
N LEU A 146 10.38 27.86 -5.09
CA LEU A 146 11.80 28.09 -5.32
C LEU A 146 12.63 26.82 -5.08
N LYS A 147 13.48 26.49 -6.05
CA LYS A 147 14.44 25.37 -5.97
C LYS A 147 15.72 25.76 -5.22
N LYS A 148 15.60 26.58 -4.17
CA LYS A 148 16.70 26.97 -3.27
C LYS A 148 16.59 26.18 -1.97
N TRP A 149 17.71 26.07 -1.24
CA TRP A 149 17.72 25.38 0.06
C TRP A 149 17.12 26.27 1.16
N PHE A 150 17.45 27.57 1.15
CA PHE A 150 16.92 28.59 2.05
C PHE A 150 16.13 29.66 1.27
N CYS A 151 15.06 30.14 1.89
CA CYS A 151 14.18 31.18 1.36
C CYS A 151 14.11 32.36 2.34
N ASP A 152 14.17 33.59 1.80
CA ASP A 152 13.90 34.83 2.52
C ASP A 152 12.39 35.09 2.43
N GLU A 153 11.62 34.48 3.33
CA GLU A 153 10.15 34.50 3.28
C GLU A 153 9.58 35.21 4.52
N PRO A 154 8.55 36.08 4.41
CA PRO A 154 7.90 36.67 5.58
C PRO A 154 7.27 35.61 6.49
N LEU A 155 7.26 35.86 7.81
CA LEU A 155 6.71 34.96 8.84
C LEU A 155 5.28 34.46 8.54
N ASN A 156 4.50 35.26 7.80
CA ASN A 156 3.12 34.97 7.41
C ASN A 156 3.00 33.80 6.40
N ALA A 157 4.07 33.46 5.69
CA ALA A 157 4.13 32.39 4.70
C ALA A 157 4.87 31.13 5.20
N THR A 158 5.37 31.15 6.45
CA THR A 158 6.10 30.05 7.07
C THR A 158 5.19 29.16 7.91
N TYR A 159 5.36 27.84 7.82
CA TYR A 159 4.71 26.91 8.74
C TYR A 159 5.30 27.05 10.14
N LEU A 160 4.50 27.51 11.10
CA LEU A 160 4.97 27.75 12.48
C LEU A 160 4.94 26.49 13.35
N GLU A 161 4.23 25.46 12.92
CA GLU A 161 4.11 24.22 13.68
C GLU A 161 5.31 23.31 13.45
N GLY A 162 5.88 22.76 14.54
CA GLY A 162 6.96 21.79 14.46
C GLY A 162 6.52 20.49 13.81
N CYS A 163 7.43 19.90 13.03
CA CYS A 163 7.16 18.66 12.33
C CYS A 163 6.92 17.49 13.28
N GLU A 164 7.58 17.46 14.43
CA GLU A 164 7.39 16.38 15.42
C GLU A 164 5.94 16.33 15.92
N ASN A 165 5.38 17.47 16.34
CA ASN A 165 4.02 17.51 16.85
C ASN A 165 2.98 17.25 15.75
N LYS A 166 3.19 17.81 14.56
CA LYS A 166 2.28 17.63 13.42
C LYS A 166 2.27 16.19 12.91
N ILE A 167 3.44 15.58 12.78
CA ILE A 167 3.58 14.16 12.43
C ILE A 167 2.95 13.31 13.51
N ASN A 168 3.29 13.50 14.79
CA ASN A 168 2.78 12.67 15.87
C ASN A 168 1.25 12.77 16.00
N THR A 169 0.67 13.96 15.86
CA THR A 169 -0.79 14.13 15.97
C THR A 169 -1.53 13.47 14.81
N TRP A 170 -1.07 13.67 13.56
CA TRP A 170 -1.67 13.01 12.40
C TRP A 170 -1.48 11.48 12.44
N TYR A 171 -0.30 11.04 12.87
CA TYR A 171 0.07 9.63 12.94
C TYR A 171 -0.68 8.90 14.06
N GLN A 172 -0.78 9.46 15.27
CA GLN A 172 -1.45 8.79 16.38
C GLN A 172 -2.94 8.54 16.15
N VAL A 173 -3.61 9.38 15.35
CA VAL A 173 -5.05 9.24 15.10
C VAL A 173 -5.36 8.15 14.06
N ASN A 174 -4.55 8.01 13.00
CA ASN A 174 -4.88 7.15 11.85
C ASN A 174 -3.82 6.10 11.50
N ALA A 175 -2.60 6.22 12.04
CA ALA A 175 -1.52 5.32 11.65
C ALA A 175 -1.69 3.92 12.23
N LEU A 176 -2.33 3.76 13.39
CA LEU A 176 -2.57 2.42 13.93
C LEU A 176 -3.38 1.58 12.92
N THR A 177 -4.41 2.17 12.32
CA THR A 177 -5.23 1.50 11.30
C THR A 177 -4.44 1.25 10.02
N LEU A 178 -3.69 2.25 9.52
CA LEU A 178 -2.90 2.10 8.29
C LEU A 178 -1.76 1.07 8.43
N ILE A 179 -1.05 1.08 9.56
CA ILE A 179 -0.01 0.10 9.89
C ILE A 179 -0.66 -1.28 10.07
N GLY A 180 -1.80 -1.35 10.77
CA GLY A 180 -2.54 -2.59 10.98
C GLY A 180 -2.94 -3.26 9.67
N ILE A 181 -3.48 -2.50 8.71
CA ILE A 181 -3.82 -3.00 7.38
C ILE A 181 -2.58 -3.51 6.64
N ASN A 182 -1.48 -2.72 6.64
CA ASN A 182 -0.25 -3.11 5.95
C ASN A 182 0.37 -4.39 6.55
N VAL A 183 0.52 -4.46 7.87
CA VAL A 183 1.05 -5.63 8.57
C VAL A 183 0.13 -6.83 8.37
N GLY A 184 -1.19 -6.63 8.46
CA GLY A 184 -2.18 -7.68 8.17
C GLY A 184 -2.01 -8.26 6.77
N LEU A 185 -1.86 -7.40 5.76
CA LEU A 185 -1.66 -7.83 4.38
C LEU A 185 -0.36 -8.64 4.22
N LEU A 186 0.76 -8.15 4.78
CA LEU A 186 2.04 -8.87 4.74
C LEU A 186 1.96 -10.25 5.41
N VAL A 187 1.28 -10.34 6.56
CA VAL A 187 1.07 -11.61 7.27
C VAL A 187 0.24 -12.57 6.40
N THR A 188 -0.82 -12.07 5.75
CA THR A 188 -1.63 -12.90 4.86
C THR A 188 -0.86 -13.40 3.64
N GLU A 189 -0.02 -12.56 3.01
CA GLU A 189 0.81 -12.95 1.87
C GLU A 189 1.85 -14.02 2.25
N VAL A 190 2.53 -13.85 3.39
CA VAL A 190 3.51 -14.83 3.90
C VAL A 190 2.83 -16.15 4.22
N LEU A 191 1.66 -16.11 4.87
CA LEU A 191 0.88 -17.31 5.18
C LEU A 191 0.44 -18.02 3.88
N GLN A 192 -0.10 -17.28 2.92
CA GLN A 192 -0.60 -17.84 1.67
C GLN A 192 0.52 -18.43 0.81
N THR A 193 1.67 -17.77 0.75
CA THR A 193 2.88 -18.29 0.09
C THR A 193 3.37 -19.57 0.77
N SER A 194 3.44 -19.58 2.11
CA SER A 194 3.86 -20.76 2.89
C SER A 194 2.93 -21.96 2.68
N LEU A 195 1.62 -21.73 2.67
CA LEU A 195 0.61 -22.75 2.40
C LEU A 195 0.71 -23.25 0.95
N THR A 196 0.91 -22.36 -0.02
CA THR A 196 1.06 -22.68 -1.45
C THR A 196 2.29 -23.55 -1.70
N VAL A 197 3.42 -23.20 -1.10
CA VAL A 197 4.66 -23.98 -1.19
C VAL A 197 4.48 -25.36 -0.53
N SER A 198 3.80 -25.42 0.62
CA SER A 198 3.51 -26.68 1.30
C SER A 198 2.60 -27.58 0.46
N PHE A 199 1.58 -27.01 -0.16
CA PHE A 199 0.67 -27.67 -1.08
C PHE A 199 1.41 -28.19 -2.33
N TYR A 200 2.26 -27.35 -2.95
CA TYR A 200 3.10 -27.74 -4.08
C TYR A 200 4.04 -28.91 -3.74
N ARG A 201 4.75 -28.85 -2.61
CA ARG A 201 5.64 -29.95 -2.16
C ARG A 201 4.85 -31.24 -1.98
N HIS A 202 3.65 -31.14 -1.42
CA HIS A 202 2.81 -32.30 -1.22
C HIS A 202 2.31 -32.93 -2.53
N ILE A 203 1.92 -32.12 -3.52
CA ILE A 203 1.58 -32.61 -4.88
C ILE A 203 2.80 -33.29 -5.52
N LYS A 204 3.97 -32.64 -5.48
CA LYS A 204 5.21 -33.18 -6.05
C LYS A 204 5.56 -34.54 -5.45
N ASN A 205 5.48 -34.67 -4.13
CA ASN A 205 5.77 -35.92 -3.42
C ASN A 205 4.73 -37.01 -3.69
N ARG A 206 3.47 -36.66 -3.97
CA ARG A 206 2.45 -37.64 -4.39
C ARG A 206 2.84 -38.27 -5.72
N ILE A 207 3.16 -37.46 -6.73
CA ILE A 207 3.48 -37.94 -8.08
C ILE A 207 4.73 -38.83 -8.08
N TYR A 208 5.77 -38.47 -7.31
CA TYR A 208 6.99 -39.29 -7.21
C TYR A 208 6.75 -40.64 -6.52
N ALA A 209 5.77 -40.74 -5.61
CA ALA A 209 5.43 -42.00 -4.95
C ALA A 209 4.53 -42.91 -5.79
N GLU A 210 4.00 -42.39 -6.92
CA GLU A 210 3.16 -43.13 -7.87
C GLU A 210 3.95 -43.60 -9.11
N MET A 211 5.21 -43.16 -9.28
CA MET A 211 6.18 -43.68 -10.25
C MET A 211 7.08 -44.72 -9.59
#